data_AF-A0A7J4V1Y3-F1
#
_entry.id   AF-A0A7J4V1Y3-F1
#
_cell.length_a   1.000
_cell.length_b   1.000
_cell.length_c   1.000
_cell.angle_alpha   90.00
_cell.angle_beta   90.00
_cell.angle_gamma   90.00
#
_symmetry.space_group_name_H-M   'P 1'
#
loop_
_entity.id
_entity.type
_entity.pdbx_description
1 polymer ?
#
loop_
_entity_poly.entity_id
_entity_poly.type
_entity_poly.pdbx_seq_one_letter_code
_entity_poly.pdbx_strand_id
1 'polypeptide(L)'
;KFNDRWEQVKEWFVKNGVGPLDRHRTLRTRVIAKHNPYDEPHEARDAWVPKTAKRSKDPEVLYFTGCTASYRQQKIAQDALRVLEAAGIEYDVLGKDEWCCGSPLIRTGQTDIVTDEKDGLVKHNLNEIEKRGVRKVVTACAGC
;
A
#
# COMPACT_ATOMS: atom_id res chain seq x y z
N LYS A 1 6.42 -4.47 -22.93
CA LYS A 1 7.56 -3.51 -23.11
C LYS A 1 8.78 -4.06 -22.35
N PHE A 2 10.00 -3.57 -22.58
CA PHE A 2 11.21 -4.13 -21.92
C PHE A 2 11.10 -4.12 -20.38
N ASN A 3 10.51 -3.07 -19.79
CA ASN A 3 10.35 -2.95 -18.34
C ASN A 3 9.51 -4.09 -17.72
N ASP A 4 8.40 -4.47 -18.35
CA ASP A 4 7.55 -5.58 -17.87
C ASP A 4 8.32 -6.91 -17.88
N ARG A 5 9.25 -7.07 -18.82
CA ARG A 5 10.12 -8.27 -18.87
C ARG A 5 11.11 -8.29 -17.72
N TRP A 6 11.55 -7.15 -17.23
CA TRP A 6 12.49 -7.09 -16.10
C TRP A 6 11.87 -7.63 -14.81
N GLU A 7 10.59 -7.34 -14.55
CA GLU A 7 9.89 -7.88 -13.38
C GLU A 7 9.70 -9.39 -13.47
N GLN A 8 9.33 -9.89 -14.65
CA GLN A 8 9.22 -11.32 -14.93
C GLN A 8 10.57 -12.06 -14.74
N VAL A 9 11.69 -11.44 -15.15
CA VAL A 9 13.04 -12.01 -14.96
C VAL A 9 13.38 -12.12 -13.47
N LYS A 10 13.06 -11.11 -12.66
CA LYS A 10 13.30 -11.15 -11.21
C LYS A 10 12.44 -12.22 -10.54
N GLU A 11 11.17 -12.32 -10.91
CA GLU A 11 10.29 -13.39 -10.43
C GLU A 11 10.84 -14.77 -10.80
N TRP A 12 11.33 -14.95 -12.03
CA TRP A 12 11.96 -16.19 -12.45
C TRP A 12 13.19 -16.54 -11.60
N PHE A 13 14.06 -15.58 -11.28
CA PHE A 13 15.19 -15.81 -10.38
C PHE A 13 14.77 -16.28 -8.99
N VAL A 14 13.70 -15.70 -8.43
CA VAL A 14 13.15 -16.12 -7.13
C VAL A 14 12.59 -17.54 -7.22
N LYS A 15 11.79 -17.85 -8.24
CA LYS A 15 11.22 -19.19 -8.44
C LYS A 15 12.27 -20.30 -8.63
N ASN A 16 13.42 -19.96 -9.18
CA ASN A 16 14.53 -20.91 -9.40
C ASN A 16 15.58 -20.89 -8.28
N GLY A 17 15.28 -20.25 -7.14
CA GLY A 17 16.15 -20.27 -5.95
C GLY A 17 17.42 -19.42 -6.05
N VAL A 18 17.59 -18.64 -7.12
CA VAL A 18 18.75 -17.76 -7.33
C VAL A 18 18.64 -16.47 -6.50
N GLY A 19 17.41 -16.08 -6.15
CA GLY A 19 17.13 -14.92 -5.33
C GLY A 19 15.92 -15.11 -4.42
N PRO A 20 15.45 -14.03 -3.77
CA PRO A 20 16.16 -12.75 -3.68
C PRO A 20 17.27 -12.83 -2.61
N LEU A 21 18.08 -11.76 -2.50
CA LEU A 21 19.06 -11.64 -1.41
C LEU A 21 18.40 -11.77 -0.03
N ASP A 22 19.13 -12.26 0.97
CA ASP A 22 18.57 -12.52 2.31
C ASP A 22 17.88 -11.29 2.92
N ARG A 23 18.47 -10.10 2.74
CA ARG A 23 17.85 -8.83 3.17
C ARG A 23 16.50 -8.59 2.52
N HIS A 24 16.32 -8.94 1.25
CA HIS A 24 15.04 -8.80 0.56
C HIS A 24 14.01 -9.86 0.98
N ARG A 25 14.44 -11.05 1.41
CA ARG A 25 13.53 -12.05 1.99
C ARG A 25 12.85 -11.52 3.25
N THR A 26 13.57 -10.74 4.06
CA THR A 26 13.01 -10.14 5.29
C THR A 26 11.84 -9.19 5.00
N LEU A 27 11.80 -8.54 3.83
CA LEU A 27 10.68 -7.69 3.42
C LEU A 27 9.39 -8.51 3.32
N ARG A 28 9.46 -9.70 2.69
CA ARG A 28 8.30 -10.60 2.55
C ARG A 28 7.82 -11.08 3.91
N THR A 29 8.75 -11.52 4.77
CA THR A 29 8.43 -11.95 6.13
C THR A 29 7.68 -10.87 6.91
N ARG A 30 8.16 -9.61 6.87
CA ARG A 30 7.51 -8.48 7.53
C ARG A 30 6.16 -8.13 6.93
N VAL A 31 6.04 -8.14 5.60
CA VAL A 31 4.76 -7.86 4.94
C VAL A 31 3.72 -8.91 5.27
N ILE A 32 4.09 -10.19 5.36
CA ILE A 32 3.15 -11.25 5.80
C ILE A 32 2.74 -11.03 7.26
N ALA A 33 3.70 -10.75 8.15
CA ALA A 33 3.44 -10.68 9.58
C ALA A 33 2.77 -9.37 10.05
N LYS A 34 3.04 -8.25 9.37
CA LYS A 34 2.70 -6.88 9.82
C LYS A 34 2.02 -6.04 8.74
N HIS A 35 1.82 -6.60 7.54
CA HIS A 35 1.22 -5.93 6.39
C HIS A 35 1.96 -4.64 5.99
N ASN A 36 3.24 -4.51 6.35
CA ASN A 36 4.11 -3.41 5.98
C ASN A 36 5.59 -3.90 5.94
N PRO A 37 6.46 -3.29 5.13
CA PRO A 37 7.86 -3.71 4.99
C PRO A 37 8.79 -3.19 6.12
N TYR A 38 8.27 -2.34 7.01
CA TYR A 38 9.06 -1.60 8.00
C TYR A 38 9.10 -2.24 9.39
N ASP A 39 8.40 -3.37 9.57
CA ASP A 39 8.28 -4.05 10.87
C ASP A 39 7.54 -3.23 11.93
N GLU A 40 6.71 -2.28 11.48
CA GLU A 40 5.92 -1.43 12.37
C GLU A 40 4.65 -2.15 12.83
N PRO A 41 4.12 -1.82 14.03
CA PRO A 41 2.79 -2.28 14.45
C PRO A 41 1.73 -1.89 13.41
N HIS A 42 0.91 -2.86 13.01
CA HIS A 42 -0.11 -2.63 11.98
C HIS A 42 -1.19 -1.66 12.48
N GLU A 43 -1.51 -1.77 13.77
CA GLU A 43 -2.50 -0.98 14.48
C GLU A 43 -2.14 0.50 14.58
N ALA A 44 -0.88 0.86 14.31
CA ALA A 44 -0.39 2.24 14.30
C ALA A 44 -0.47 2.90 12.92
N ARG A 45 -0.97 2.21 11.89
CA ARG A 45 -0.94 2.69 10.49
C ARG A 45 -1.65 4.03 10.27
N ASP A 46 -2.73 4.27 10.99
CA ASP A 46 -3.54 5.50 10.90
C ASP A 46 -3.19 6.54 11.98
N ALA A 47 -2.15 6.31 12.78
CA ALA A 47 -1.76 7.22 13.86
C ALA A 47 -1.37 8.63 13.38
N TRP A 48 -1.05 8.78 12.09
CA TRP A 48 -0.73 10.06 11.47
C TRP A 48 -1.95 10.92 11.17
N VAL A 49 -3.16 10.34 11.14
CA VAL A 49 -4.40 11.02 10.75
C VAL A 49 -4.72 12.10 11.80
N PRO A 50 -4.75 13.40 11.42
CA PRO A 50 -5.05 14.47 12.35
C PRO A 50 -6.46 14.31 12.93
N LYS A 51 -6.65 14.65 14.21
CA LYS A 51 -7.99 14.68 14.83
C LYS A 51 -8.96 15.65 14.14
N THR A 52 -8.42 16.62 13.41
CA THR A 52 -9.18 17.62 12.64
C THR A 52 -9.54 17.15 11.23
N ALA A 53 -9.07 15.98 10.79
CA ALA A 53 -9.32 15.47 9.44
C ALA A 53 -10.82 15.24 9.21
N LYS A 54 -11.35 15.81 8.13
CA LYS A 54 -12.77 15.73 7.79
C LYS A 54 -13.08 14.52 6.91
N ARG A 55 -12.92 13.32 7.48
CA ARG A 55 -13.24 12.06 6.80
C ARG A 55 -14.75 11.94 6.58
N SER A 56 -15.15 11.53 5.39
CA SER A 56 -16.56 11.29 5.03
C SER A 56 -16.94 9.82 5.19
N LYS A 57 -18.20 9.57 5.54
CA LYS A 57 -18.82 8.23 5.48
C LYS A 57 -19.31 7.86 4.08
N ASP A 58 -19.44 8.86 3.21
CA ASP A 58 -19.77 8.72 1.79
C ASP A 58 -18.71 9.48 0.96
N PRO A 59 -17.47 8.96 0.90
CA PRO A 59 -16.37 9.65 0.25
C PRO A 59 -16.45 9.59 -1.29
N GLU A 60 -16.12 10.69 -1.97
CA GLU A 60 -15.90 10.69 -3.42
C GLU A 60 -14.57 10.00 -3.78
N VAL A 61 -13.56 10.24 -2.95
CA VAL A 61 -12.18 9.79 -3.15
C VAL A 61 -11.68 9.00 -1.94
N LEU A 62 -10.99 7.90 -2.20
CA LEU A 62 -10.17 7.26 -1.19
C LEU A 62 -8.71 7.62 -1.40
N TYR A 63 -8.06 8.13 -0.36
CA TYR A 63 -6.61 8.32 -0.35
C TYR A 63 -5.91 7.04 0.13
N PHE A 64 -5.34 6.29 -0.82
CA PHE A 64 -4.48 5.14 -0.52
C PHE A 64 -3.11 5.66 -0.08
N THR A 65 -2.84 5.50 1.21
CA THR A 65 -1.74 6.21 1.89
C THR A 65 -0.41 5.52 1.64
N GLY A 66 -0.39 4.19 1.65
CA GLY A 66 0.80 3.38 1.52
C GLY A 66 1.66 3.40 2.78
N CYS A 67 2.68 2.54 2.79
CA CYS A 67 3.50 2.31 3.99
C CYS A 67 4.38 3.52 4.35
N THR A 68 5.07 4.12 3.37
CA THR A 68 6.04 5.19 3.64
C THR A 68 5.38 6.40 4.25
N ALA A 69 4.27 6.86 3.67
CA ALA A 69 3.55 8.02 4.18
C ALA A 69 2.89 7.71 5.53
N SER A 70 2.39 6.49 5.75
CA SER A 70 1.82 6.10 7.05
C SER A 70 2.83 6.08 8.20
N TYR A 71 4.06 5.61 7.96
CA TYR A 71 5.01 5.26 9.03
C TYR A 71 6.29 6.09 9.10
N ARG A 72 6.71 6.72 7.99
CA ARG A 72 8.03 7.40 7.91
C ARG A 72 7.91 8.85 7.49
N GLN A 73 6.96 9.16 6.61
CA GLN A 73 6.79 10.48 6.01
C GLN A 73 5.34 10.97 6.18
N GLN A 74 4.87 10.97 7.43
CA GLN A 74 3.50 11.31 7.82
C GLN A 74 3.05 12.69 7.35
N LYS A 75 3.98 13.63 7.23
CA LYS A 75 3.68 14.95 6.68
C LYS A 75 3.13 14.89 5.25
N ILE A 76 3.61 13.98 4.40
CA ILE A 76 3.11 13.81 3.03
C ILE A 76 1.64 13.41 3.04
N ALA A 77 1.27 12.46 3.90
CA ALA A 77 -0.12 12.01 4.03
C ALA A 77 -1.01 13.15 4.54
N GLN A 78 -0.57 13.89 5.56
CA GLN A 78 -1.32 15.03 6.09
C GLN A 78 -1.47 16.16 5.08
N ASP A 79 -0.42 16.47 4.31
CA ASP A 79 -0.46 17.48 3.26
C ASP A 79 -1.41 17.06 2.13
N ALA A 80 -1.44 15.76 1.76
CA ALA A 80 -2.40 15.25 0.79
C ALA A 80 -3.85 15.44 1.26
N LEU A 81 -4.14 15.21 2.55
CA LEU A 81 -5.46 15.50 3.11
C LEU A 81 -5.79 16.99 3.03
N ARG A 82 -4.85 17.87 3.38
CA ARG A 82 -5.06 19.34 3.27
C ARG A 82 -5.39 19.78 1.85
N VAL A 83 -4.78 19.17 0.83
CA VAL A 83 -5.07 19.47 -0.57
C VAL A 83 -6.49 19.04 -0.93
N LEU A 84 -6.91 17.83 -0.53
CA LEU A 84 -8.28 17.35 -0.76
C LEU A 84 -9.32 18.24 -0.05
N GLU A 85 -9.04 18.61 1.22
CA GLU A 85 -9.89 19.50 2.01
C GLU A 85 -9.99 20.90 1.37
N ALA A 86 -8.88 21.48 0.92
CA ALA A 86 -8.85 22.78 0.24
C ALA A 86 -9.60 22.75 -1.11
N ALA A 87 -9.62 21.60 -1.78
CA ALA A 87 -10.39 21.37 -3.00
C ALA A 87 -11.88 21.09 -2.74
N GLY A 88 -12.30 20.96 -1.47
CA GLY A 88 -13.68 20.62 -1.11
C GLY A 88 -14.07 19.18 -1.47
N ILE A 89 -13.09 18.28 -1.63
CA ILE A 89 -13.32 16.88 -1.98
C ILE A 89 -13.64 16.09 -0.71
N GLU A 90 -14.77 15.39 -0.69
CA GLU A 90 -15.10 14.43 0.36
C GLU A 90 -14.24 13.19 0.20
N TYR A 91 -13.46 12.86 1.24
CA TYR A 91 -12.51 11.76 1.16
C TYR A 91 -12.54 10.86 2.38
N ASP A 92 -11.96 9.68 2.21
CA ASP A 92 -11.66 8.78 3.31
C ASP A 92 -10.28 8.10 3.10
N VAL A 93 -9.78 7.44 4.15
CA VAL A 93 -8.57 6.61 4.12
C VAL A 93 -8.90 5.22 4.66
N LEU A 94 -8.20 4.19 4.18
CA LEU A 94 -8.38 2.83 4.70
C LEU A 94 -7.88 2.70 6.14
N GLY A 95 -6.80 3.41 6.49
CA GLY A 95 -6.23 3.36 7.83
C GLY A 95 -5.72 1.95 8.14
N LYS A 96 -6.20 1.35 9.24
CA LYS A 96 -5.79 -0.01 9.65
C LYS A 96 -6.28 -1.10 8.71
N ASP A 97 -7.24 -0.82 7.84
CA ASP A 97 -7.69 -1.80 6.83
C ASP A 97 -6.71 -1.88 5.65
N GLU A 98 -5.77 -0.94 5.52
CA GLU A 98 -4.81 -0.90 4.40
C GLU A 98 -3.64 -1.86 4.61
N TRP A 99 -3.39 -2.72 3.63
CA TRP A 99 -2.17 -3.52 3.55
C TRP A 99 -1.16 -2.92 2.58
N CYS A 100 0.10 -3.33 2.71
CA CYS A 100 1.16 -2.94 1.77
C CYS A 100 0.73 -3.18 0.31
N CYS A 101 0.96 -2.23 -0.59
CA CYS A 101 0.70 -2.38 -2.02
C CYS A 101 1.57 -3.46 -2.70
N GLY A 102 2.61 -3.95 -2.02
CA GLY A 102 3.51 -4.97 -2.57
C GLY A 102 4.64 -4.44 -3.46
N SER A 103 4.72 -3.14 -3.74
CA SER A 103 5.75 -2.55 -4.62
C SER A 103 7.19 -3.02 -4.33
N PRO A 104 7.68 -3.05 -3.06
CA PRO A 104 9.02 -3.56 -2.78
C PRO A 104 9.20 -5.05 -3.12
N LEU A 105 8.13 -5.85 -2.97
CA LEU A 105 8.16 -7.28 -3.26
C LEU A 105 8.21 -7.53 -4.77
N ILE A 106 7.40 -6.81 -5.55
CA ILE A 106 7.48 -6.83 -7.03
C ILE A 106 8.90 -6.48 -7.48
N ARG A 107 9.49 -5.42 -6.89
CA ARG A 107 10.84 -4.98 -7.23
C ARG A 107 11.92 -6.03 -6.93
N THR A 108 11.65 -6.96 -6.03
CA THR A 108 12.55 -8.04 -5.61
C THR A 108 12.14 -9.42 -6.16
N GLY A 109 11.14 -9.50 -7.05
CA GLY A 109 10.69 -10.76 -7.67
C GLY A 109 9.82 -11.64 -6.77
N GLN A 110 9.35 -11.14 -5.63
CA GLN A 110 8.50 -11.86 -4.68
C GLN A 110 7.02 -11.55 -4.95
N THR A 111 6.55 -11.83 -6.17
CA THR A 111 5.24 -11.38 -6.67
C THR A 111 4.08 -12.29 -6.25
N ASP A 112 4.35 -13.52 -5.86
CA ASP A 112 3.37 -14.55 -5.49
C ASP A 112 2.31 -14.04 -4.51
N ILE A 113 2.73 -13.43 -3.40
CA ILE A 113 1.79 -12.94 -2.38
C ILE A 113 1.13 -11.61 -2.73
N VAL A 114 1.65 -10.90 -3.75
CA VAL A 114 1.12 -9.58 -4.14
C VAL A 114 -0.15 -9.76 -4.96
N THR A 115 -0.11 -10.68 -5.93
CA THR A 115 -1.15 -10.89 -6.93
C THR A 115 -1.98 -12.17 -6.72
N ASP A 116 -1.89 -12.80 -5.54
CA ASP A 116 -2.78 -13.93 -5.25
C ASP A 116 -4.25 -13.48 -5.26
N GLU A 117 -5.07 -14.15 -6.06
CA GLU A 117 -6.47 -13.78 -6.30
C GLU A 117 -7.40 -14.12 -5.12
N LYS A 118 -6.95 -14.96 -4.18
CA LYS A 118 -7.73 -15.37 -3.00
C LYS A 118 -7.42 -14.50 -1.80
N ASP A 119 -6.14 -14.33 -1.50
CA ASP A 119 -5.67 -13.69 -0.26
C ASP A 119 -4.45 -12.76 -0.47
N GLY A 120 -4.17 -12.38 -1.71
CA GLY A 120 -3.08 -11.48 -2.04
C GLY A 120 -3.28 -10.06 -1.53
N LEU A 121 -2.16 -9.35 -1.37
CA LEU A 121 -2.15 -7.97 -0.84
C LEU A 121 -3.03 -7.01 -1.64
N VAL A 122 -2.95 -7.10 -2.97
CA VAL A 122 -3.76 -6.26 -3.87
C VAL A 122 -5.24 -6.62 -3.74
N LYS A 123 -5.56 -7.91 -3.67
CA LYS A 123 -6.95 -8.36 -3.56
C LYS A 123 -7.59 -7.88 -2.26
N HIS A 124 -6.89 -7.99 -1.13
CA HIS A 124 -7.34 -7.46 0.16
C HIS A 124 -7.67 -5.96 0.06
N ASN A 125 -6.71 -5.16 -0.42
CA ASN A 125 -6.89 -3.72 -0.54
C ASN A 125 -8.06 -3.37 -1.45
N LEU A 126 -8.21 -4.02 -2.61
CA LEU A 126 -9.34 -3.80 -3.51
C LEU A 126 -10.69 -4.08 -2.81
N ASN A 127 -10.78 -5.17 -2.05
CA ASN A 127 -12.00 -5.49 -1.32
C ASN A 127 -12.33 -4.42 -0.26
N GLU A 128 -11.34 -3.90 0.47
CA GLU A 128 -11.56 -2.83 1.45
C GLU A 128 -11.97 -1.51 0.76
N ILE A 129 -11.42 -1.21 -0.41
CA ILE A 129 -11.79 -0.06 -1.22
C ILE A 129 -13.24 -0.19 -1.71
N GLU A 130 -13.63 -1.36 -2.22
CA GLU A 130 -14.99 -1.65 -2.67
C GLU A 130 -16.02 -1.50 -1.55
N LYS A 131 -15.69 -1.94 -0.32
CA LYS A 131 -16.56 -1.75 0.87
C LYS A 131 -16.81 -0.28 1.19
N ARG A 132 -15.89 0.63 0.85
CA ARG A 132 -16.07 2.09 1.03
C ARG A 132 -16.90 2.72 -0.08
N GLY A 133 -17.27 1.98 -1.13
CA GLY A 133 -18.14 2.47 -2.21
C GLY A 133 -17.50 3.53 -3.11
N VAL A 134 -16.19 3.75 -3.00
CA VAL A 134 -15.49 4.79 -3.75
C VAL A 134 -15.27 4.40 -5.21
N ARG A 135 -15.31 5.40 -6.10
CA ARG A 135 -14.99 5.22 -7.53
C ARG A 135 -13.60 5.70 -7.91
N LYS A 136 -12.97 6.53 -7.06
CA LYS A 136 -11.68 7.16 -7.32
C LYS A 136 -10.73 6.85 -6.17
N VAL A 137 -9.54 6.39 -6.52
CA VAL A 137 -8.43 6.20 -5.58
C VAL A 137 -7.33 7.17 -5.97
N VAL A 138 -6.80 7.88 -4.97
CA VAL A 138 -5.66 8.79 -5.13
C VAL A 138 -4.54 8.30 -4.22
N THR A 139 -3.30 8.40 -4.67
CA THR A 139 -2.12 8.14 -3.85
C THR A 139 -1.02 9.14 -4.14
N ALA A 140 -0.18 9.42 -3.14
CA ALA A 140 1.02 10.25 -3.30
C ALA A 140 2.27 9.42 -3.66
N CYS A 141 2.15 8.08 -3.68
CA CYS A 141 3.25 7.18 -3.92
C CYS A 141 3.11 6.52 -5.29
N ALA A 142 4.01 6.82 -6.23
CA ALA A 142 3.99 6.23 -7.58
C ALA A 142 4.23 4.70 -7.61
N GLY A 143 4.62 4.10 -6.48
CA GLY A 143 4.76 2.65 -6.36
C GLY A 143 3.48 1.95 -5.86
N CYS A 144 2.54 2.69 -5.28
CA CYS A 144 1.22 2.19 -4.89
C CYS A 144 0.26 2.31 -6.06
#